data_AF-A0AB36RKI6-F1
#
_entry.id   AF-A0AB36RKI6-F1
#
_cell.length_a   1.000
_cell.length_b   1.000
_cell.length_c   1.000
_cell.angle_alpha   90.00
_cell.angle_beta   90.00
_cell.angle_gamma   90.00
#
_symmetry.space_group_name_H-M   'P 1'
#
loop_
_entity.id
_entity.type
_entity.pdbx_description
1 polymer ?
#
loop_
_entity_poly.entity_id
_entity_poly.type
_entity_poly.pdbx_seq_one_letter_code
_entity_poly.pdbx_strand_id
1 'polypeptide(L)'
;MRIEEGPVASASEVEREALLPRHEDAVVRTMLGLLPKDAADWQLVGIVNKDGDVFTFGNDSKIVGRAFEVVATAYVKQLADALGYTFRESEVQTQYPDFVLEKPNGRLIAIDVKSTYRSVSKRGATRAFGFTLGSFTSYLRNGTKNIYRTYDDYDAHYVLAFLYSRTNRFETTRVPVADMDSIRPAYEDVEVAFMEKYRLAGDKTGSGNTDNLATFKATSMEPFQYGAGPFALLGPDVFEHYWRNHPRNADSAEVKSAKFKNLPAYFDWLERQDSAPFNPAQLRASYAQYKDFVVDRGWTIRLN
;
A
#
# COMPACT_ATOMS: atom_id res chain seq x y z
N MET A 1 19.87 48.42 -10.47
CA MET A 1 18.83 48.13 -9.48
C MET A 1 18.55 46.64 -9.55
N ARG A 2 19.16 45.84 -8.67
CA ARG A 2 18.91 44.40 -8.57
C ARG A 2 17.67 44.25 -7.69
N ILE A 3 16.63 43.65 -8.23
CA ILE A 3 15.44 43.29 -7.47
C ILE A 3 15.78 41.93 -6.87
N GLU A 4 16.10 41.89 -5.58
CA GLU A 4 16.18 40.64 -4.84
C GLU A 4 14.76 40.17 -4.58
N GLU A 5 14.39 39.04 -5.19
CA GLU A 5 13.16 38.33 -4.82
C GLU A 5 13.37 37.73 -3.43
N GLY A 6 12.64 38.27 -2.44
CA GLY A 6 12.59 37.74 -1.09
C GLY A 6 11.96 36.33 -1.04
N PRO A 7 12.15 35.61 0.07
CA PRO A 7 11.66 34.24 0.19
C PRO A 7 10.13 34.22 0.13
N VAL A 8 9.59 33.35 -0.74
CA VAL A 8 8.17 33.01 -0.78
C VAL A 8 7.80 32.47 0.60
N ALA A 9 6.82 33.11 1.26
CA ALA A 9 6.34 32.68 2.57
C ALA A 9 5.84 31.22 2.48
N SER A 10 6.40 30.33 3.31
CA SER A 10 5.93 28.95 3.40
C SER A 10 4.56 28.91 4.09
N ALA A 11 3.60 28.19 3.52
CA ALA A 11 2.27 28.00 4.11
C ALA A 11 2.36 27.48 5.56
N SER A 12 1.45 27.94 6.42
CA SER A 12 1.33 27.48 7.81
C SER A 12 0.94 25.99 7.88
N GLU A 13 1.27 25.29 8.97
CA GLU A 13 0.94 23.86 9.14
C GLU A 13 -0.57 23.57 8.98
N VAL A 14 -1.42 24.53 9.41
CA VAL A 14 -2.87 24.49 9.25
C VAL A 14 -3.30 24.57 7.79
N GLU A 15 -2.64 25.41 6.97
CA GLU A 15 -2.90 25.49 5.52
C GLU A 15 -2.39 24.24 4.78
N ARG A 16 -1.30 23.62 5.26
CA ARG A 16 -0.77 22.36 4.71
C ARG A 16 -1.71 21.19 4.97
N GLU A 17 -2.29 21.08 6.16
CA GLU A 17 -3.29 20.04 6.48
C GLU A 17 -4.61 20.25 5.74
N ALA A 18 -4.95 21.50 5.38
CA ALA A 18 -6.20 21.81 4.68
C ALA A 18 -6.26 21.24 3.26
N LEU A 19 -5.13 21.11 2.56
CA LEU A 19 -5.10 20.63 1.17
C LEU A 19 -5.31 19.12 1.06
N LEU A 20 -4.63 18.34 1.89
CA LEU A 20 -4.80 16.89 1.95
C LEU A 20 -4.82 16.47 3.42
N PRO A 21 -5.99 16.41 4.08
CA PRO A 21 -6.06 15.97 5.46
C PRO A 21 -5.60 14.51 5.57
N ARG A 22 -5.02 14.18 6.72
CA ARG A 22 -4.70 12.80 7.05
C ARG A 22 -5.99 11.98 7.04
N HIS A 23 -5.97 10.85 6.34
CA HIS A 23 -7.15 9.98 6.26
C HIS A 23 -7.24 9.09 7.50
N GLU A 24 -8.29 9.30 8.29
CA GLU A 24 -8.53 8.58 9.54
C GLU A 24 -10.02 8.22 9.65
N ASP A 25 -10.51 7.33 8.80
CA ASP A 25 -11.87 6.79 8.97
C ASP A 25 -11.97 5.85 10.19
N ALA A 26 -13.19 5.38 10.50
CA ALA A 26 -13.42 4.49 11.64
C ALA A 26 -12.66 3.15 11.54
N VAL A 27 -12.47 2.61 10.34
CA VAL A 27 -11.75 1.36 10.09
C VAL A 27 -10.25 1.58 10.34
N VAL A 28 -9.69 2.66 9.80
CA VAL A 28 -8.28 3.03 9.96
C VAL A 28 -7.96 3.31 11.43
N ARG A 29 -8.76 4.14 12.11
CA ARG A 29 -8.53 4.47 13.52
C ARG A 29 -8.61 3.23 14.41
N THR A 30 -9.61 2.38 14.20
CA THR A 30 -9.79 1.17 15.01
C THR A 30 -8.64 0.19 14.78
N MET A 31 -8.28 -0.08 13.53
CA MET A 31 -7.17 -0.97 13.20
C MET A 31 -5.86 -0.45 13.81
N LEU A 32 -5.51 0.82 13.57
CA LEU A 32 -4.31 1.41 14.15
C LEU A 32 -4.33 1.40 15.68
N GLY A 33 -5.49 1.49 16.33
CA GLY A 33 -5.63 1.35 17.78
C GLY A 33 -5.31 -0.06 18.30
N LEU A 34 -5.60 -1.09 17.52
CA LEU A 34 -5.37 -2.50 17.87
C LEU A 34 -3.94 -2.98 17.63
N LEU A 35 -3.22 -2.31 16.72
CA LEU A 35 -1.87 -2.74 16.33
C LEU A 35 -0.80 -2.45 17.41
N PRO A 36 0.18 -3.36 17.58
CA PRO A 36 1.33 -3.14 18.44
C PRO A 36 2.08 -1.84 18.13
N LYS A 37 2.55 -1.17 19.19
CA LYS A 37 3.28 0.09 19.11
C LYS A 37 4.78 -0.09 19.13
N ASP A 38 5.26 -1.14 19.78
CA ASP A 38 6.68 -1.49 19.76
C ASP A 38 6.99 -2.26 18.46
N ALA A 39 8.09 -1.89 17.81
CA ALA A 39 8.58 -2.59 16.62
C ALA A 39 9.02 -4.03 16.96
N ALA A 40 9.43 -4.30 18.20
CA ALA A 40 9.83 -5.63 18.66
C ALA A 40 8.65 -6.61 18.72
N ASP A 41 7.44 -6.13 19.03
CA ASP A 41 6.23 -6.97 19.13
C ASP A 41 5.83 -7.61 17.80
N TRP A 42 6.35 -7.08 16.69
CA TRP A 42 6.13 -7.62 15.35
C TRP A 42 7.13 -8.72 14.96
N GLN A 43 8.15 -8.98 15.78
CA GLN A 43 9.19 -9.96 15.46
C GLN A 43 8.70 -11.38 15.74
N LEU A 44 8.59 -12.17 14.69
CA LEU A 44 8.40 -13.61 14.81
C LEU A 44 9.75 -14.33 14.80
N VAL A 45 9.99 -15.15 15.81
CA VAL A 45 11.24 -15.89 16.00
C VAL A 45 11.20 -17.32 15.45
N GLY A 46 10.00 -17.88 15.22
CA GLY A 46 9.84 -19.20 14.61
C GLY A 46 8.40 -19.70 14.61
N ILE A 47 8.23 -20.94 14.16
CA ILE A 47 6.96 -21.68 14.19
C ILE A 47 7.05 -22.72 15.30
N VAL A 48 6.05 -22.77 16.19
CA VAL A 48 6.05 -23.67 17.35
C VAL A 48 5.23 -24.93 17.05
N ASN A 49 5.76 -26.10 17.41
CA ASN A 49 5.02 -27.37 17.34
C ASN A 49 4.44 -27.77 18.72
N LYS A 50 3.70 -28.90 18.77
CA LYS A 50 3.09 -29.40 20.02
C LYS A 50 4.09 -29.92 21.05
N ASP A 51 5.32 -30.24 20.61
CA ASP A 51 6.40 -30.72 21.49
C ASP A 51 7.16 -29.57 22.17
N GLY A 52 6.78 -28.32 21.87
CA GLY A 52 7.46 -27.13 22.39
C GLY A 52 8.78 -26.83 21.67
N ASP A 53 8.97 -27.34 20.45
CA ASP A 53 10.09 -26.95 19.60
C ASP A 53 9.72 -25.71 18.77
N VAL A 54 10.61 -24.73 18.74
CA VAL A 54 10.58 -23.55 17.86
C VAL A 54 11.44 -23.83 16.64
N PHE A 55 10.82 -23.83 15.47
CA PHE A 55 11.50 -23.90 14.18
C PHE A 55 11.71 -22.50 13.64
N THR A 56 12.96 -22.03 13.71
CA THR A 56 13.33 -20.70 13.21
C THR A 56 13.35 -20.70 11.68
N PHE A 57 13.24 -19.53 11.08
CA PHE A 57 13.21 -19.39 9.62
C PHE A 57 14.15 -18.29 9.13
N GLY A 58 14.46 -18.30 7.83
CA GLY A 58 15.33 -17.31 7.21
C GLY A 58 14.63 -16.05 6.70
N ASN A 59 15.41 -15.10 6.19
CA ASN A 59 14.91 -13.78 5.78
C ASN A 59 14.28 -13.71 4.37
N ASP A 60 13.92 -14.87 3.79
CA ASP A 60 13.27 -14.93 2.48
C ASP A 60 11.92 -14.19 2.52
N SER A 61 11.69 -13.31 1.54
CA SER A 61 10.50 -12.46 1.54
C SER A 61 9.18 -13.22 1.45
N LYS A 62 9.15 -14.42 0.87
CA LYS A 62 7.91 -15.22 0.83
C LYS A 62 7.60 -15.79 2.21
N ILE A 63 8.62 -16.22 2.94
CA ILE A 63 8.46 -16.72 4.32
C ILE A 63 8.03 -15.58 5.24
N VAL A 64 8.77 -14.46 5.22
CA VAL A 64 8.49 -13.29 6.07
C VAL A 64 7.12 -12.69 5.72
N GLY A 65 6.79 -12.57 4.42
CA GLY A 65 5.48 -12.09 3.98
C GLY A 65 4.32 -12.96 4.49
N ARG A 66 4.46 -14.30 4.39
CA ARG A 66 3.44 -15.22 4.92
C ARG A 66 3.33 -15.16 6.44
N ALA A 67 4.44 -14.95 7.14
CA ALA A 67 4.45 -14.70 8.58
C ALA A 67 3.61 -13.45 8.95
N PHE A 68 3.78 -12.35 8.21
CA PHE A 68 2.96 -11.15 8.43
C PHE A 68 1.48 -11.36 8.12
N GLU A 69 1.14 -12.14 7.09
CA GLU A 69 -0.26 -12.52 6.81
C GLU A 69 -0.88 -13.27 8.02
N VAL A 70 -0.16 -14.24 8.60
CA VAL A 70 -0.64 -14.99 9.78
C VAL A 70 -0.86 -14.07 10.98
N VAL A 71 0.07 -13.14 11.23
CA VAL A 71 -0.06 -12.18 12.32
C VAL A 71 -1.22 -11.21 12.06
N ALA A 72 -1.36 -10.74 10.82
CA ALA A 72 -2.44 -9.84 10.43
C ALA A 72 -3.81 -10.46 10.67
N THR A 73 -4.00 -11.76 10.44
CA THR A 73 -5.26 -12.47 10.70
C THR A 73 -5.75 -12.25 12.13
N ALA A 74 -4.87 -12.25 13.14
CA ALA A 74 -5.26 -12.04 14.54
C ALA A 74 -5.82 -10.64 14.77
N TYR A 75 -5.18 -9.61 14.21
CA TYR A 75 -5.62 -8.22 14.39
C TYR A 75 -6.83 -7.87 13.52
N VAL A 76 -6.96 -8.45 12.33
CA VAL A 76 -8.13 -8.23 11.47
C VAL A 76 -9.38 -8.87 12.05
N LYS A 77 -9.27 -10.00 12.77
CA LYS A 77 -10.37 -10.55 13.56
C LYS A 77 -10.82 -9.61 14.67
N GLN A 78 -9.87 -9.06 15.42
CA GLN A 78 -10.18 -8.05 16.46
C GLN A 78 -10.83 -6.79 15.86
N LEU A 79 -10.39 -6.35 14.69
CA LEU A 79 -11.00 -5.24 13.96
C LEU A 79 -12.45 -5.55 13.59
N ALA A 80 -12.72 -6.76 13.10
CA ALA A 80 -14.08 -7.20 12.78
C ALA A 80 -14.98 -7.17 14.02
N ASP A 81 -14.51 -7.75 15.13
CA ASP A 81 -15.24 -7.78 16.40
C ASP A 81 -15.51 -6.36 16.93
N ALA A 82 -14.50 -5.49 16.91
CA ALA A 82 -14.61 -4.10 17.39
C ALA A 82 -15.60 -3.26 16.57
N LEU A 83 -15.77 -3.57 15.28
CA LEU A 83 -16.69 -2.87 14.38
C LEU A 83 -18.05 -3.56 14.25
N GLY A 84 -18.25 -4.74 14.86
CA GLY A 84 -19.45 -5.55 14.69
C GLY A 84 -19.62 -6.12 13.29
N TYR A 85 -18.52 -6.46 12.61
CA TYR A 85 -18.48 -7.00 11.25
C TYR A 85 -18.17 -8.50 11.27
N THR A 86 -18.60 -9.21 10.24
CA THR A 86 -18.27 -10.63 10.06
C THR A 86 -16.93 -10.77 9.34
N PHE A 87 -15.98 -11.45 9.97
CA PHE A 87 -14.67 -11.77 9.37
C PHE A 87 -14.75 -12.99 8.44
N ARG A 88 -14.08 -12.90 7.28
CA ARG A 88 -13.82 -14.02 6.37
C ARG A 88 -12.38 -13.95 5.85
N GLU A 89 -11.73 -15.10 5.73
CA GLU A 89 -10.41 -15.26 5.10
C GLU A 89 -10.57 -15.95 3.74
N SER A 90 -9.74 -15.61 2.77
CA SER A 90 -9.78 -16.22 1.43
C SER A 90 -9.35 -17.69 1.47
N GLU A 91 -10.26 -18.59 1.07
CA GLU A 91 -10.01 -20.03 0.98
C GLU A 91 -9.45 -20.45 -0.39
N VAL A 92 -9.52 -19.56 -1.38
CA VAL A 92 -9.17 -19.84 -2.77
C VAL A 92 -7.81 -19.24 -3.09
N GLN A 93 -6.87 -20.09 -3.50
CA GLN A 93 -5.57 -19.64 -3.97
C GLN A 93 -5.75 -18.62 -5.11
N THR A 94 -5.06 -17.47 -5.04
CA THR A 94 -5.12 -16.34 -6.00
C THR A 94 -6.36 -15.45 -5.96
N GLN A 95 -7.34 -15.71 -5.08
CA GLN A 95 -8.50 -14.84 -4.91
C GLN A 95 -8.17 -13.65 -3.99
N TYR A 96 -8.43 -12.44 -4.47
CA TYR A 96 -8.39 -11.21 -3.68
C TYR A 96 -9.70 -11.00 -2.90
N PRO A 97 -9.67 -10.34 -1.74
CA PRO A 97 -8.51 -9.97 -0.91
C PRO A 97 -8.06 -11.11 0.03
N ASP A 98 -7.01 -10.88 0.84
CA ASP A 98 -6.63 -11.82 1.90
C ASP A 98 -7.76 -11.97 2.95
N PHE A 99 -8.37 -10.84 3.34
CA PHE A 99 -9.47 -10.80 4.30
C PHE A 99 -10.64 -9.96 3.81
N VAL A 100 -11.86 -10.41 4.10
CA VAL A 100 -13.11 -9.69 3.86
C VAL A 100 -13.79 -9.44 5.19
N LEU A 101 -14.17 -8.19 5.43
CA LEU A 101 -15.11 -7.83 6.51
C LEU A 101 -16.47 -7.52 5.90
N GLU A 102 -17.49 -8.26 6.32
CA GLU A 102 -18.87 -8.08 5.89
C GLU A 102 -19.63 -7.27 6.93
N LYS A 103 -20.12 -6.09 6.53
CA LYS A 103 -20.93 -5.20 7.36
C LYS A 103 -22.33 -5.77 7.58
N PRO A 104 -23.07 -5.34 8.62
CA PRO A 104 -24.45 -5.80 8.86
C PRO A 104 -25.43 -5.58 7.69
N ASN A 105 -25.15 -4.60 6.82
CA ASN A 105 -25.94 -4.32 5.63
C ASN A 105 -25.54 -5.16 4.39
N GLY A 106 -24.61 -6.12 4.54
CA GLY A 106 -24.14 -7.00 3.47
C GLY A 106 -23.08 -6.39 2.54
N ARG A 107 -22.67 -5.14 2.77
CA ARG A 107 -21.56 -4.49 2.05
C ARG A 107 -20.21 -4.97 2.58
N LEU A 108 -19.20 -4.99 1.72
CA LEU A 108 -17.91 -5.61 2.01
C LEU A 108 -16.80 -4.57 2.19
N ILE A 109 -15.80 -4.91 2.98
CA ILE A 109 -14.50 -4.24 3.03
C ILE A 109 -13.43 -5.27 2.71
N ALA A 110 -12.53 -4.93 1.80
CA ALA A 110 -11.38 -5.75 1.47
C ALA A 110 -10.15 -5.30 2.27
N ILE A 111 -9.40 -6.23 2.84
CA ILE A 111 -8.10 -5.98 3.48
C ILE A 111 -7.06 -6.92 2.88
N ASP A 112 -6.00 -6.32 2.34
CA ASP A 112 -4.92 -7.00 1.63
C ASP A 112 -3.60 -6.75 2.34
N VAL A 113 -2.87 -7.80 2.68
CA VAL A 113 -1.58 -7.71 3.36
C VAL A 113 -0.49 -7.57 2.31
N LYS A 114 0.42 -6.63 2.54
CA LYS A 114 1.59 -6.41 1.69
C LYS A 114 2.82 -6.24 2.54
N SER A 115 3.93 -6.78 2.08
CA SER A 115 5.21 -6.64 2.76
C SER A 115 6.31 -6.29 1.78
N THR A 116 7.26 -5.47 2.22
CA THR A 116 8.49 -5.16 1.50
C THR A 116 9.63 -4.95 2.49
N TYR A 117 10.88 -4.99 2.01
CA TYR A 117 12.04 -4.82 2.87
C TYR A 117 12.85 -3.57 2.52
N ARG A 118 13.51 -2.99 3.51
CA ARG A 118 14.43 -1.87 3.33
C ARG A 118 15.68 -2.34 2.59
N SER A 119 16.15 -1.53 1.65
CA SER A 119 17.47 -1.71 1.06
C SER A 119 18.29 -0.44 1.25
N VAL A 120 19.55 -0.58 1.68
CA VAL A 120 20.43 0.55 1.97
C VAL A 120 21.45 0.77 0.86
N SER A 121 21.63 2.03 0.46
CA SER A 121 22.64 2.43 -0.52
C SER A 121 24.06 2.18 -0.02
N LYS A 122 25.05 2.23 -0.91
CA LYS A 122 26.48 2.14 -0.53
C LYS A 122 26.89 3.23 0.48
N ARG A 123 26.13 4.34 0.57
CA ARG A 123 26.36 5.46 1.48
C ARG A 123 25.53 5.35 2.78
N GLY A 124 24.91 4.20 3.05
CA GLY A 124 24.11 3.96 4.25
C GLY A 124 22.66 4.48 4.22
N ALA A 125 22.29 5.33 3.26
CA ALA A 125 20.92 5.84 3.16
C ALA A 125 19.92 4.80 2.64
N THR A 126 18.72 4.74 3.22
CA THR A 126 17.59 3.92 2.75
C THR A 126 17.21 4.30 1.32
N ARG A 127 17.15 3.31 0.42
CA ARG A 127 16.63 3.49 -0.93
C ARG A 127 15.11 3.58 -0.91
N ALA A 128 14.55 4.28 -1.89
CA ALA A 128 13.11 4.34 -2.05
C ALA A 128 12.52 2.93 -2.25
N PHE A 129 11.50 2.60 -1.47
CA PHE A 129 10.78 1.32 -1.52
C PHE A 129 9.32 1.55 -1.86
N GLY A 130 8.61 0.48 -2.22
CA GLY A 130 7.18 0.48 -2.47
C GLY A 130 6.64 -0.94 -2.47
N PHE A 131 5.33 -1.07 -2.70
CA PHE A 131 4.58 -2.32 -2.64
C PHE A 131 3.86 -2.56 -3.97
N THR A 132 3.67 -3.82 -4.33
CA THR A 132 2.70 -4.20 -5.36
C THR A 132 1.31 -4.22 -4.73
N LEU A 133 0.29 -3.76 -5.46
CA LEU A 133 -1.09 -3.63 -4.98
C LEU A 133 -2.05 -4.58 -5.69
N GLY A 134 -1.51 -5.65 -6.28
CA GLY A 134 -2.26 -6.62 -7.07
C GLY A 134 -2.55 -6.13 -8.49
N SER A 135 -3.21 -7.00 -9.26
CA SER A 135 -3.37 -6.82 -10.70
C SER A 135 -4.46 -5.82 -11.07
N PHE A 136 -4.14 -4.87 -11.96
CA PHE A 136 -5.14 -3.96 -12.55
C PHE A 136 -5.92 -4.57 -13.72
N THR A 137 -5.63 -5.81 -14.12
CA THR A 137 -6.33 -6.53 -15.20
C THR A 137 -7.26 -7.64 -14.71
N SER A 138 -7.43 -7.74 -13.39
CA SER A 138 -8.33 -8.68 -12.74
C SER A 138 -9.66 -8.00 -12.37
N TYR A 139 -10.02 -7.96 -11.10
CA TYR A 139 -11.29 -7.42 -10.60
C TYR A 139 -11.55 -5.97 -11.04
N LEU A 140 -10.50 -5.16 -11.19
CA LEU A 140 -10.66 -3.79 -11.69
C LEU A 140 -11.18 -3.73 -13.13
N ARG A 141 -10.96 -4.72 -13.99
CA ARG A 141 -11.49 -4.72 -15.38
C ARG A 141 -12.64 -5.68 -15.60
N ASN A 142 -12.70 -6.73 -14.80
CA ASN A 142 -13.78 -7.68 -14.79
C ASN A 142 -14.17 -7.90 -13.33
N GLY A 143 -15.29 -7.31 -12.91
CA GLY A 143 -15.71 -7.22 -11.51
C GLY A 143 -15.84 -8.55 -10.76
N THR A 144 -15.79 -9.70 -11.43
CA THR A 144 -15.87 -11.03 -10.79
C THR A 144 -14.55 -11.83 -10.87
N LYS A 145 -13.53 -11.31 -11.59
CA LYS A 145 -12.29 -12.06 -11.84
C LYS A 145 -11.33 -12.00 -10.66
N ASN A 146 -11.02 -13.17 -10.10
CA ASN A 146 -10.10 -13.39 -8.98
C ASN A 146 -10.41 -12.52 -7.75
N ILE A 147 -11.70 -12.32 -7.46
CA ILE A 147 -12.17 -11.62 -6.28
C ILE A 147 -13.29 -12.43 -5.60
N TYR A 148 -13.42 -12.31 -4.28
CA TYR A 148 -14.56 -12.85 -3.57
C TYR A 148 -15.81 -12.01 -3.88
N ARG A 149 -16.89 -12.65 -4.37
CA ARG A 149 -18.10 -12.00 -4.91
C ARG A 149 -17.78 -11.00 -6.06
N THR A 150 -18.42 -9.83 -6.09
CA THR A 150 -18.25 -8.83 -7.15
C THR A 150 -17.57 -7.58 -6.60
N TYR A 151 -16.72 -6.93 -7.39
CA TYR A 151 -16.03 -5.68 -7.01
C TYR A 151 -16.99 -4.62 -6.47
N ASP A 152 -18.16 -4.47 -7.09
CA ASP A 152 -19.16 -3.48 -6.68
C ASP A 152 -19.83 -3.78 -5.33
N ASP A 153 -19.62 -4.98 -4.75
CA ASP A 153 -20.07 -5.31 -3.38
C ASP A 153 -19.24 -4.62 -2.29
N TYR A 154 -18.06 -4.11 -2.64
CA TYR A 154 -17.10 -3.52 -1.71
C TYR A 154 -17.31 -2.01 -1.59
N ASP A 155 -17.31 -1.51 -0.35
CA ASP A 155 -17.30 -0.07 -0.06
C ASP A 155 -15.89 0.50 0.02
N ALA A 156 -14.90 -0.33 0.35
CA ALA A 156 -13.53 0.11 0.55
C ALA A 156 -12.52 -1.04 0.37
N HIS A 157 -11.31 -0.66 -0.02
CA HIS A 157 -10.17 -1.56 -0.20
C HIS A 157 -8.99 -1.04 0.60
N TYR A 158 -8.66 -1.67 1.72
CA TYR A 158 -7.51 -1.31 2.55
C TYR A 158 -6.31 -2.23 2.29
N VAL A 159 -5.14 -1.69 2.57
CA VAL A 159 -3.87 -2.41 2.53
C VAL A 159 -3.22 -2.30 3.90
N LEU A 160 -2.88 -3.45 4.48
CA LEU A 160 -2.02 -3.54 5.65
C LEU A 160 -0.58 -3.79 5.17
N ALA A 161 0.24 -2.74 5.17
CA ALA A 161 1.58 -2.73 4.61
C ALA A 161 2.65 -2.83 5.70
N PHE A 162 3.54 -3.83 5.57
CA PHE A 162 4.66 -4.11 6.45
C PHE A 162 5.99 -3.76 5.79
N LEU A 163 6.76 -2.88 6.41
CA LEU A 163 8.15 -2.59 6.04
C LEU A 163 9.08 -3.16 7.10
N TYR A 164 10.10 -3.91 6.68
CA TYR A 164 11.04 -4.54 7.60
C TYR A 164 12.49 -4.44 7.13
N SER A 165 13.44 -4.56 8.06
CA SER A 165 14.87 -4.68 7.78
C SER A 165 15.23 -6.16 7.79
N ARG A 166 15.94 -6.65 6.76
CA ARG A 166 16.44 -8.04 6.76
C ARG A 166 17.70 -8.14 7.60
N THR A 167 17.83 -9.21 8.38
CA THR A 167 19.07 -9.54 9.08
C THR A 167 19.75 -10.74 8.42
N ASN A 168 21.08 -10.86 8.55
CA ASN A 168 21.84 -12.07 8.19
C ASN A 168 22.38 -12.78 9.45
N ARG A 169 21.83 -12.44 10.62
CA ARG A 169 22.29 -12.94 11.93
C ARG A 169 21.42 -14.07 12.46
N PHE A 170 20.45 -14.52 11.67
CA PHE A 170 19.58 -15.64 12.00
C PHE A 170 20.28 -16.97 11.72
N GLU A 171 19.79 -18.02 12.38
CA GLU A 171 20.11 -19.41 12.07
C GLU A 171 18.80 -20.14 11.84
N THR A 172 18.72 -20.96 10.80
CA THR A 172 17.56 -21.84 10.54
C THR A 172 17.79 -23.17 11.25
N THR A 173 17.16 -23.36 12.40
CA THR A 173 17.41 -24.48 13.30
C THR A 173 16.18 -24.76 14.17
N ARG A 174 16.32 -25.72 15.08
CA ARG A 174 15.33 -26.10 16.07
C ARG A 174 15.82 -25.72 17.47
N VAL A 175 15.02 -24.95 18.19
CA VAL A 175 15.33 -24.48 19.55
C VAL A 175 14.16 -24.83 20.48
N PRO A 176 14.40 -25.35 21.69
CA PRO A 176 13.33 -25.53 22.67
C PRO A 176 12.66 -24.19 23.00
N VAL A 177 11.34 -24.18 23.20
CA VAL A 177 10.58 -22.94 23.52
C VAL A 177 11.08 -22.25 24.80
N ALA A 178 11.64 -23.02 25.74
CA ALA A 178 12.26 -22.48 26.95
C ALA A 178 13.48 -21.58 26.66
N ASP A 179 14.13 -21.77 25.50
CA ASP A 179 15.31 -21.01 25.07
C ASP A 179 14.97 -19.98 23.98
N MET A 180 13.68 -19.66 23.77
CA MET A 180 13.20 -18.81 22.69
C MET A 180 13.82 -17.40 22.70
N ASP A 181 14.13 -16.85 23.88
CA ASP A 181 14.76 -15.54 24.03
C ASP A 181 16.19 -15.48 23.45
N SER A 182 16.80 -16.63 23.21
CA SER A 182 18.12 -16.72 22.55
C SER A 182 18.05 -16.62 21.02
N ILE A 183 16.85 -16.77 20.44
CA ILE A 183 16.65 -16.82 19.00
C ILE A 183 16.83 -15.43 18.38
N ARG A 184 17.69 -15.36 17.37
CA ARG A 184 17.88 -14.13 16.59
C ARG A 184 16.86 -14.07 15.45
N PRO A 185 16.02 -13.02 15.37
CA PRO A 185 15.00 -12.92 14.34
C PRO A 185 15.61 -12.69 12.95
N ALA A 186 14.91 -13.19 11.92
CA ALA A 186 15.31 -13.04 10.53
C ALA A 186 15.08 -11.62 9.96
N TYR A 187 14.33 -10.80 10.69
CA TYR A 187 14.04 -9.42 10.36
C TYR A 187 13.87 -8.58 11.62
N GLU A 188 14.01 -7.27 11.47
CA GLU A 188 13.89 -6.28 12.54
C GLU A 188 13.27 -4.98 12.00
N ASP A 189 13.12 -3.98 12.88
CA ASP A 189 12.61 -2.64 12.58
C ASP A 189 11.28 -2.63 11.81
N VAL A 190 10.28 -3.39 12.27
CA VAL A 190 9.01 -3.44 11.55
C VAL A 190 8.26 -2.11 11.70
N GLU A 191 7.90 -1.52 10.57
CA GLU A 191 6.99 -0.37 10.50
C GLU A 191 5.73 -0.78 9.71
N VAL A 192 4.57 -0.27 10.14
CA VAL A 192 3.27 -0.64 9.56
C VAL A 192 2.51 0.59 9.08
N ALA A 193 1.79 0.45 7.98
CA ALA A 193 0.79 1.40 7.50
C ALA A 193 -0.50 0.64 7.18
N PHE A 194 -1.64 1.24 7.53
CA PHE A 194 -2.95 0.71 7.19
C PHE A 194 -3.78 1.81 6.56
N MET A 195 -4.09 1.68 5.27
CA MET A 195 -4.65 2.78 4.48
C MET A 195 -5.43 2.28 3.28
N GLU A 196 -6.36 3.09 2.77
CA GLU A 196 -7.06 2.80 1.52
C GLU A 196 -6.09 2.67 0.34
N LYS A 197 -6.35 1.67 -0.49
CA LYS A 197 -5.51 1.25 -1.63
C LYS A 197 -5.24 2.40 -2.59
N TYR A 198 -6.27 3.17 -2.94
CA TYR A 198 -6.12 4.27 -3.89
C TYR A 198 -5.19 5.36 -3.32
N ARG A 199 -5.23 5.62 -2.01
CA ARG A 199 -4.36 6.59 -1.34
C ARG A 199 -2.90 6.14 -1.26
N LEU A 200 -2.62 4.85 -1.42
CA LEU A 200 -1.25 4.32 -1.52
C LEU A 200 -0.75 4.22 -2.96
N ALA A 201 -1.65 4.16 -3.94
CA ALA A 201 -1.32 3.87 -5.34
C ALA A 201 -0.47 4.98 -5.97
N GLY A 202 0.56 4.57 -6.70
CA GLY A 202 1.32 5.43 -7.60
C GLY A 202 0.75 5.38 -9.01
N ASP A 203 1.42 5.98 -9.98
CA ASP A 203 0.96 6.02 -11.38
C ASP A 203 1.63 4.99 -12.28
N LYS A 204 2.34 4.00 -11.71
CA LYS A 204 3.09 3.02 -12.50
C LYS A 204 2.95 1.59 -12.02
N THR A 205 3.29 0.66 -12.92
CA THR A 205 3.19 -0.77 -12.67
C THR A 205 4.30 -1.23 -11.71
N GLY A 206 3.98 -2.22 -10.88
CA GLY A 206 4.89 -2.76 -9.86
C GLY A 206 5.79 -3.90 -10.33
N SER A 207 5.53 -4.45 -11.51
CA SER A 207 6.25 -5.59 -12.07
C SER A 207 6.27 -5.55 -13.59
N GLY A 208 7.41 -5.91 -14.19
CA GLY A 208 7.60 -5.85 -15.64
C GLY A 208 6.89 -6.96 -16.44
N ASN A 209 6.50 -8.05 -15.78
CA ASN A 209 5.89 -9.23 -16.44
C ASN A 209 4.42 -9.46 -16.08
N THR A 210 3.98 -8.95 -14.92
CA THR A 210 2.63 -9.10 -14.41
C THR A 210 2.02 -7.71 -14.28
N ASP A 211 0.78 -7.56 -14.75
CA ASP A 211 0.05 -6.29 -14.79
C ASP A 211 -0.41 -5.86 -13.38
N ASN A 212 0.54 -5.73 -12.45
CA ASN A 212 0.30 -5.24 -11.10
C ASN A 212 0.46 -3.73 -11.06
N LEU A 213 -0.46 -3.05 -10.38
CA LEU A 213 -0.26 -1.66 -10.00
C LEU A 213 0.67 -1.60 -8.77
N ALA A 214 1.43 -0.52 -8.62
CA ALA A 214 2.29 -0.30 -7.48
C ALA A 214 1.84 0.91 -6.65
N THR A 215 2.31 0.94 -5.41
CA THR A 215 2.29 2.16 -4.63
C THR A 215 3.20 3.23 -5.23
N PHE A 216 3.07 4.47 -4.75
CA PHE A 216 4.19 5.41 -4.84
C PHE A 216 5.40 4.84 -4.09
N LYS A 217 6.60 5.39 -4.35
CA LYS A 217 7.81 5.04 -3.59
C LYS A 217 8.22 6.17 -2.67
N ALA A 218 8.69 5.83 -1.48
CA ALA A 218 9.29 6.78 -0.56
C ALA A 218 10.49 6.15 0.17
N THR A 219 11.27 6.97 0.86
CA THR A 219 12.46 6.54 1.65
C THR A 219 12.15 6.29 3.13
N SER A 220 10.93 6.57 3.57
CA SER A 220 10.41 6.35 4.93
C SER A 220 8.97 5.85 4.87
N MET A 221 8.46 5.29 5.98
CA MET A 221 7.09 4.76 6.04
C MET A 221 6.03 5.85 6.24
N GLU A 222 6.42 7.02 6.74
CA GLU A 222 5.51 8.13 7.08
C GLU A 222 4.53 8.50 5.95
N PRO A 223 4.94 8.65 4.67
CA PRO A 223 3.99 9.01 3.61
C PRO A 223 2.95 7.92 3.36
N PHE A 224 3.29 6.64 3.60
CA PHE A 224 2.34 5.52 3.50
C PHE A 224 1.35 5.53 4.67
N GLN A 225 1.82 5.84 5.89
CA GLN A 225 0.97 6.01 7.07
C GLN A 225 0.03 7.22 6.96
N TYR A 226 0.42 8.23 6.19
CA TYR A 226 -0.43 9.37 5.84
C TYR A 226 -1.40 9.08 4.69
N GLY A 227 -1.03 8.13 3.82
CA GLY A 227 -1.69 7.87 2.53
C GLY A 227 -1.48 9.01 1.53
N ALA A 228 -0.27 9.51 1.42
CA ALA A 228 0.10 10.65 0.58
C ALA A 228 0.35 10.27 -0.88
N GLY A 229 -0.43 9.35 -1.46
CA GLY A 229 -0.39 9.06 -2.88
C GLY A 229 -1.10 10.14 -3.70
N PRO A 230 -0.81 10.28 -5.00
CA PRO A 230 -1.40 11.31 -5.85
C PRO A 230 -2.93 11.19 -5.92
N PHE A 231 -3.47 9.96 -5.91
CA PHE A 231 -4.91 9.75 -5.95
C PHE A 231 -5.62 10.09 -4.64
N ALA A 232 -4.89 10.35 -3.56
CA ALA A 232 -5.48 10.89 -2.35
C ALA A 232 -6.10 12.28 -2.58
N LEU A 233 -5.51 13.07 -3.51
CA LEU A 233 -6.05 14.37 -3.94
C LEU A 233 -6.84 14.27 -5.24
N LEU A 234 -6.48 13.38 -6.17
CA LEU A 234 -7.22 13.20 -7.44
C LEU A 234 -8.54 12.44 -7.28
N GLY A 235 -8.70 11.66 -6.20
CA GLY A 235 -9.91 10.93 -5.88
C GLY A 235 -9.92 9.46 -6.35
N PRO A 236 -10.77 8.63 -5.71
CA PRO A 236 -10.88 7.19 -6.00
C PRO A 236 -11.40 6.90 -7.41
N ASP A 237 -12.31 7.72 -7.94
CA ASP A 237 -12.85 7.52 -9.30
C ASP A 237 -11.77 7.71 -10.38
N VAL A 238 -10.89 8.69 -10.19
CA VAL A 238 -9.74 8.93 -11.08
C VAL A 238 -8.74 7.77 -10.97
N PHE A 239 -8.51 7.26 -9.76
CA PHE A 239 -7.69 6.05 -9.54
C PHE A 239 -8.24 4.85 -10.33
N GLU A 240 -9.53 4.56 -10.18
CA GLU A 240 -10.15 3.44 -10.87
C GLU A 240 -10.08 3.60 -12.38
N HIS A 241 -10.44 4.77 -12.89
CA HIS A 241 -10.42 5.05 -14.32
C HIS A 241 -9.00 4.95 -14.90
N TYR A 242 -8.00 5.48 -14.19
CA TYR A 242 -6.60 5.37 -14.58
C TYR A 242 -6.19 3.90 -14.74
N TRP A 243 -6.42 3.06 -13.73
CA TRP A 243 -5.97 1.67 -13.74
C TRP A 243 -6.79 0.75 -14.66
N ARG A 244 -8.09 1.01 -14.80
CA ARG A 244 -8.97 0.35 -15.79
C ARG A 244 -8.50 0.58 -17.21
N ASN A 245 -7.94 1.76 -17.50
CA ASN A 245 -7.54 2.13 -18.86
C ASN A 245 -6.04 1.98 -19.15
N HIS A 246 -5.19 1.77 -18.14
CA HIS A 246 -3.74 1.61 -18.28
C HIS A 246 -3.39 0.52 -19.34
N PRO A 247 -2.34 0.66 -20.15
CA PRO A 247 -1.93 -0.41 -21.06
C PRO A 247 -1.53 -1.68 -20.30
N ARG A 248 -1.85 -2.84 -20.87
CA ARG A 248 -1.42 -4.17 -20.41
C ARG A 248 -0.08 -4.54 -21.02
N ASN A 249 0.64 -5.44 -20.36
CA ASN A 249 1.86 -6.02 -20.92
C ASN A 249 1.60 -6.77 -22.23
N ALA A 250 0.44 -7.44 -22.35
CA ALA A 250 0.04 -8.16 -23.55
C ALA A 250 -0.49 -7.27 -24.69
N ASP A 251 -0.71 -5.97 -24.46
CA ASP A 251 -1.16 -5.06 -25.52
C ASP A 251 -0.06 -4.85 -26.58
N SER A 252 -0.46 -4.66 -27.84
CA SER A 252 0.45 -4.37 -28.94
C SER A 252 1.17 -3.02 -28.77
N ALA A 253 2.23 -2.80 -29.54
CA ALA A 253 2.96 -1.54 -29.50
C ALA A 253 2.07 -0.34 -29.85
N GLU A 254 1.17 -0.52 -30.82
CA GLU A 254 0.21 0.49 -31.28
C GLU A 254 -0.81 0.83 -30.18
N VAL A 255 -1.34 -0.17 -29.47
CA VAL A 255 -2.27 0.07 -28.35
C VAL A 255 -1.55 0.78 -27.20
N LYS A 256 -0.30 0.39 -26.90
CA LYS A 256 0.50 1.02 -25.85
C LYS A 256 0.86 2.47 -26.17
N SER A 257 1.13 2.80 -27.45
CA SER A 257 1.47 4.16 -27.87
C SER A 257 0.26 5.09 -27.92
N ALA A 258 -0.94 4.54 -28.17
CA ALA A 258 -2.20 5.30 -28.15
C ALA A 258 -2.71 5.61 -26.72
N LYS A 259 -2.17 4.94 -25.69
CA LYS A 259 -2.55 5.11 -24.28
C LYS A 259 -1.56 5.98 -23.51
N PHE A 260 -1.53 5.83 -22.19
CA PHE A 260 -0.70 6.59 -21.26
C PHE A 260 0.17 5.66 -20.41
N LYS A 261 1.19 6.23 -19.76
CA LYS A 261 2.12 5.50 -18.87
C LYS A 261 2.45 6.31 -17.60
N ASN A 262 1.74 7.39 -17.33
CA ASN A 262 1.88 8.21 -16.12
C ASN A 262 0.68 9.17 -16.04
N LEU A 263 0.54 9.86 -14.91
CA LEU A 263 -0.52 10.84 -14.70
C LEU A 263 -0.50 11.99 -15.74
N PRO A 264 0.64 12.65 -16.05
CA PRO A 264 0.68 13.67 -17.10
C PRO A 264 0.17 13.18 -18.45
N ALA A 265 0.62 12.01 -18.91
CA ALA A 265 0.17 11.42 -20.18
C ALA A 265 -1.28 10.95 -20.13
N TYR A 266 -1.80 10.58 -18.95
CA TYR A 266 -3.21 10.28 -18.75
C TYR A 266 -4.07 11.54 -18.92
N PHE A 267 -3.62 12.68 -18.40
CA PHE A 267 -4.30 13.97 -18.63
C PHE A 267 -4.28 14.35 -20.11
N ASP A 268 -3.14 14.21 -20.80
CA ASP A 268 -3.04 14.43 -22.25
C ASP A 268 -3.95 13.47 -23.05
N TRP A 269 -4.13 12.25 -22.54
CA TRP A 269 -4.98 11.24 -23.16
C TRP A 269 -6.47 11.55 -22.98
N LEU A 270 -6.87 12.09 -21.82
CA LEU A 270 -8.24 12.56 -21.58
C LEU A 270 -8.59 13.76 -22.49
N GLU A 271 -7.66 14.71 -22.69
CA GLU A 271 -7.88 15.86 -23.59
C GLU A 271 -8.18 15.48 -25.04
N ARG A 272 -7.73 14.30 -25.46
CA ARG A 272 -7.95 13.75 -26.81
C ARG A 272 -9.28 13.01 -26.95
N GLN A 273 -10.09 12.91 -25.89
CA GLN A 273 -11.37 12.22 -25.93
C GLN A 273 -12.52 13.19 -26.14
N ASP A 274 -13.46 12.79 -26.99
CA ASP A 274 -14.67 13.57 -27.26
C ASP A 274 -15.55 13.75 -26.00
N SER A 275 -15.47 12.81 -25.05
CA SER A 275 -16.23 12.84 -23.79
C SER A 275 -15.40 12.26 -22.64
N ALA A 276 -14.43 13.04 -22.16
CA ALA A 276 -13.62 12.67 -21.00
C ALA A 276 -14.46 12.70 -19.70
N PRO A 277 -14.40 11.67 -18.83
CA PRO A 277 -15.15 11.64 -17.57
C PRO A 277 -14.61 12.61 -16.50
N PHE A 278 -13.43 13.18 -16.71
CA PHE A 278 -12.80 14.14 -15.80
C PHE A 278 -12.21 15.30 -16.59
N ASN A 279 -12.21 16.49 -15.99
CA ASN A 279 -11.61 17.68 -16.58
C ASN A 279 -10.07 17.64 -16.46
N PRO A 280 -9.31 17.54 -17.56
CA PRO A 280 -7.85 17.40 -17.51
C PRO A 280 -7.15 18.62 -16.92
N ALA A 281 -7.67 19.83 -17.16
CA ALA A 281 -7.09 21.06 -16.62
C ALA A 281 -7.19 21.11 -15.09
N GLN A 282 -8.34 20.68 -14.54
CA GLN A 282 -8.52 20.56 -13.09
C GLN A 282 -7.59 19.48 -12.50
N LEU A 283 -7.48 18.32 -13.14
CA LEU A 283 -6.58 17.26 -12.68
C LEU A 283 -5.11 17.70 -12.69
N ARG A 284 -4.66 18.46 -13.70
CA ARG A 284 -3.31 19.04 -13.73
C ARG A 284 -3.07 20.00 -12.58
N ALA A 285 -4.05 20.87 -12.28
CA ALA A 285 -3.96 21.81 -11.17
C ALA A 285 -3.87 21.08 -9.82
N SER A 286 -4.77 20.11 -9.57
CA SER A 286 -4.73 19.27 -8.36
C SER A 286 -3.41 18.50 -8.25
N TYR A 287 -2.92 17.94 -9.35
CA TYR A 287 -1.64 17.22 -9.36
C TYR A 287 -0.43 18.14 -9.11
N ALA A 288 -0.48 19.40 -9.55
CA ALA A 288 0.54 20.40 -9.20
C ALA A 288 0.52 20.69 -7.69
N GLN A 289 -0.66 20.97 -7.13
CA GLN A 289 -0.85 21.17 -5.69
C GLN A 289 -0.37 19.97 -4.86
N TYR A 290 -0.63 18.75 -5.31
CA TYR A 290 -0.12 17.53 -4.68
C TYR A 290 1.41 17.50 -4.64
N LYS A 291 2.10 17.86 -5.73
CA LYS A 291 3.57 17.88 -5.75
C LYS A 291 4.12 18.93 -4.78
N ASP A 292 3.51 20.10 -4.74
CA ASP A 292 3.90 21.18 -3.82
C ASP A 292 3.70 20.73 -2.37
N PHE A 293 2.56 20.10 -2.05
CA PHE A 293 2.29 19.50 -0.75
C PHE A 293 3.36 18.47 -0.32
N VAL A 294 3.78 17.58 -1.23
CA VAL A 294 4.83 16.58 -0.95
C VAL A 294 6.16 17.25 -0.62
N VAL A 295 6.53 18.29 -1.37
CA VAL A 295 7.76 19.07 -1.14
C VAL A 295 7.68 19.80 0.20
N ASP A 296 6.54 20.42 0.52
CA ASP A 296 6.32 21.14 1.77
C ASP A 296 6.38 20.22 3.00
N ARG A 297 5.96 18.96 2.87
CA ARG A 297 6.11 17.92 3.92
C ARG A 297 7.55 17.42 4.05
N GLY A 298 8.47 17.83 3.17
CA GLY A 298 9.85 17.33 3.14
C GLY A 298 9.96 15.88 2.68
N TRP A 299 8.92 15.32 2.08
CA TRP A 299 8.91 13.93 1.67
C TRP A 299 9.56 13.74 0.31
N THR A 300 10.37 12.68 0.19
CA THR A 300 10.89 12.24 -1.11
C THR A 300 9.98 11.15 -1.67
N ILE A 301 8.81 11.56 -2.21
CA ILE A 301 7.92 10.64 -2.93
C ILE A 301 8.31 10.60 -4.39
N ARG A 302 8.54 9.39 -4.90
CA ARG A 302 8.73 9.10 -6.32
C ARG A 302 7.51 8.39 -6.86
N LEU A 303 6.91 8.99 -7.86
CA LEU A 303 5.97 8.32 -8.75
C LEU A 303 6.81 7.49 -9.73
N ASN A 304 6.36 6.27 -10.03
CA ASN A 304 7.23 5.21 -10.56
C ASN A 304 7.45 5.34 -12.07
#